data_AF-A0A928PHD7-F1
#
_entry.id   AF-A0A928PHD7-F1
#
_cell.length_a   1.000
_cell.length_b   1.000
_cell.length_c   1.000
_cell.angle_alpha   90.00
_cell.angle_beta   90.00
_cell.angle_gamma   90.00
#
_symmetry.space_group_name_H-M   'P 1'
#
loop_
_entity.id
_entity.type
_entity.pdbx_description
1 polymer ?
#
loop_
_entity_poly.entity_id
_entity_poly.type
_entity_poly.pdbx_seq_one_letter_code
_entity_poly.pdbx_strand_id
1 'polypeptide(L)'
;MVAVLSYLACIGLWIGGTLLMIIKKNPFVVLVLFLLHLHELLTIGLKTGRKFGKKDSVSIASCLCFGFLWWLPLKRQMKKETFTDADFVRHDDDIVIRHD
;
A
#
# COMPACT_ATOMS: atom_id res chain seq x y z
N MET A 1 3.42 -15.13 2.85
CA MET A 1 4.83 -15.40 2.53
C MET A 1 5.33 -14.51 1.39
N VAL A 2 4.76 -14.58 0.18
CA VAL A 2 5.23 -13.78 -0.98
C VAL A 2 5.26 -12.26 -0.71
N ALA A 3 4.20 -11.67 -0.16
CA ALA A 3 4.17 -10.23 0.13
C ALA A 3 5.27 -9.77 1.10
N VAL A 4 5.54 -10.55 2.14
CA VAL A 4 6.60 -10.25 3.12
C VAL A 4 7.97 -10.30 2.46
N LEU A 5 8.22 -11.31 1.62
CA LEU A 5 9.46 -11.40 0.84
C LEU A 5 9.63 -10.21 -0.11
N SER A 6 8.56 -9.77 -0.76
CA SER A 6 8.57 -8.58 -1.61
C SER A 6 8.90 -7.30 -0.82
N TYR A 7 8.38 -7.17 0.40
CA TYR A 7 8.67 -6.02 1.26
C TYR A 7 10.13 -6.02 1.72
N LEU A 8 10.65 -7.16 2.17
CA LEU A 8 12.04 -7.30 2.56
C LEU A 8 13.00 -7.05 1.37
N ALA A 9 12.65 -7.54 0.19
CA ALA A 9 13.41 -7.26 -1.03
C ALA A 9 13.39 -5.77 -1.40
N CYS A 10 12.25 -5.09 -1.27
CA CYS A 10 12.14 -3.66 -1.51
C CYS A 10 13.04 -2.86 -0.55
N ILE A 11 12.98 -3.16 0.74
CA ILE A 11 13.85 -2.53 1.76
C ILE A 11 15.33 -2.79 1.44
N GLY A 12 15.68 -4.03 1.08
CA GLY A 12 17.04 -4.39 0.69
C GLY A 12 17.52 -3.63 -0.55
N LEU A 13 16.66 -3.42 -1.55
CA LEU A 13 16.97 -2.64 -2.75
C LEU A 13 17.20 -1.16 -2.43
N TRP A 14 16.38 -0.57 -1.55
CA TRP A 14 16.58 0.80 -1.09
C TRP A 14 17.90 0.96 -0.33
N ILE A 15 18.20 0.06 0.61
CA ILE A 15 19.45 0.08 1.38
C ILE A 15 20.65 -0.10 0.45
N GLY A 16 20.63 -1.15 -0.39
CA GLY A 16 21.71 -1.45 -1.33
C GLY A 16 21.94 -0.33 -2.34
N GLY A 17 20.87 0.24 -2.90
CA GLY A 17 20.93 1.39 -3.80
C GLY A 17 21.52 2.62 -3.12
N THR A 18 21.10 2.91 -1.88
CA THR A 18 21.60 4.06 -1.11
C THR A 18 23.08 3.90 -0.74
N LEU A 19 23.50 2.71 -0.31
CA LEU A 19 24.91 2.42 -0.05
C LEU A 19 25.77 2.57 -1.31
N LEU A 20 25.30 2.07 -2.45
CA LEU A 20 25.99 2.23 -3.73
C LEU A 20 26.09 3.71 -4.14
N MET A 21 25.03 4.49 -3.92
CA MET A 21 25.01 5.92 -4.17
C MET A 21 26.00 6.67 -3.28
N ILE A 22 26.10 6.35 -1.99
CA ILE A 22 27.02 7.05 -1.07
C ILE A 22 28.47 6.64 -1.34
N ILE A 23 28.75 5.34 -1.44
CA ILE A 23 30.11 4.80 -1.53
C ILE A 23 30.69 4.97 -2.94
N LYS A 24 29.94 4.59 -3.97
CA LYS A 24 30.39 4.63 -5.36
C LYS A 24 29.97 5.89 -6.11
N LYS A 25 29.28 6.84 -5.44
CA LYS A 25 28.71 8.05 -6.06
C LYS A 25 27.85 7.75 -7.29
N ASN A 26 27.24 6.56 -7.33
CA ASN A 26 26.44 6.10 -8.45
C ASN A 26 24.95 6.13 -8.08
N PRO A 27 24.21 7.18 -8.45
CA PRO A 27 22.80 7.32 -8.09
C PRO A 27 21.86 6.50 -9.00
N PHE A 28 22.35 5.87 -10.08
CA PHE A 28 21.49 5.26 -11.10
C PHE A 28 20.54 4.22 -10.52
N VAL A 29 21.00 3.39 -9.57
CA VAL A 29 20.15 2.34 -8.97
C VAL A 29 18.98 2.96 -8.20
N VAL A 30 19.24 3.98 -7.38
CA VAL A 30 18.20 4.68 -6.62
C VAL A 30 17.23 5.41 -7.55
N LEU A 31 17.75 6.01 -8.61
CA LEU A 31 16.96 6.78 -9.57
C LEU A 31 16.04 5.86 -10.38
N VAL A 32 16.55 4.73 -10.90
CA VAL A 32 15.74 3.71 -11.59
C VAL A 32 14.70 3.11 -10.65
N LEU A 33 15.09 2.79 -9.41
CA LEU A 33 14.17 2.26 -8.41
C LEU A 33 13.04 3.24 -8.11
N PHE A 34 13.36 4.53 -7.92
CA PHE A 34 12.38 5.58 -7.70
C PHE A 34 11.44 5.74 -8.90
N LEU A 35 11.97 5.76 -10.12
CA LEU A 35 11.16 5.87 -11.34
C LEU A 35 10.20 4.68 -11.52
N LEU A 36 10.63 3.47 -11.20
CA LEU A 36 9.76 2.29 -11.22
C LEU A 36 8.60 2.45 -10.21
N HIS A 37 8.89 2.86 -8.97
CA HIS A 37 7.85 3.11 -7.97
C HIS A 37 6.90 4.22 -8.39
N LEU A 38 7.43 5.29 -9.00
CA LEU A 38 6.61 6.39 -9.50
C LEU A 38 5.70 5.94 -10.66
N HIS A 39 6.22 5.14 -11.59
CA HIS A 39 5.45 4.60 -12.71
C HIS A 39 4.27 3.77 -12.21
N GLU A 40 4.49 2.89 -11.24
CA GLU A 40 3.41 2.08 -10.69
C GLU A 40 2.41 2.90 -9.86
N LEU A 41 2.90 3.83 -9.05
CA LEU A 41 2.05 4.75 -8.29
C LEU A 41 1.07 5.47 -9.21
N LEU A 42 1.55 5.99 -10.34
CA LEU A 42 0.72 6.74 -11.30
C LEU A 42 -0.24 5.86 -12.09
N THR A 43 0.17 4.65 -12.47
CA THR A 43 -0.64 3.75 -13.31
C THR A 43 -1.67 2.95 -12.51
N ILE A 44 -1.29 2.42 -11.35
CA ILE A 44 -2.10 1.48 -10.58
C ILE A 44 -2.37 2.02 -9.17
N GLY A 45 -1.35 2.53 -8.48
CA GLY A 45 -1.43 2.87 -7.06
C GLY A 45 -2.50 3.91 -6.72
N LEU A 46 -2.46 5.07 -7.38
CA LEU A 46 -3.44 6.15 -7.17
C LEU A 46 -4.85 5.75 -7.62
N LYS A 47 -4.97 5.10 -8.78
CA LYS A 47 -6.26 4.63 -9.30
C LYS A 47 -6.91 3.64 -8.33
N THR A 48 -6.11 2.73 -7.78
CA THR A 48 -6.57 1.72 -6.82
C THR A 48 -6.91 2.35 -5.47
N GLY A 49 -6.04 3.21 -4.95
CA GLY A 49 -6.28 3.94 -3.70
C GLY A 49 -7.57 4.76 -3.74
N ARG A 50 -7.76 5.56 -4.79
CA ARG A 50 -8.98 6.36 -4.99
C ARG A 50 -10.23 5.50 -5.13
N LYS A 51 -10.17 4.41 -5.91
CA LYS A 51 -11.30 3.47 -6.07
C LYS A 51 -11.75 2.86 -4.74
N PHE A 52 -10.82 2.68 -3.81
CA PHE A 52 -11.09 2.08 -2.49
C PHE A 52 -11.09 3.11 -1.35
N GLY A 53 -11.29 4.40 -1.65
CA GLY A 53 -11.49 5.46 -0.64
C GLY A 53 -10.26 5.86 0.16
N LYS A 54 -9.05 5.46 -0.26
CA LYS A 54 -7.80 5.88 0.38
C LYS A 54 -7.34 7.23 -0.17
N LYS A 55 -6.81 8.09 0.72
CA LYS A 55 -6.18 9.35 0.34
C LYS A 55 -4.96 9.10 -0.55
N ASP A 56 -4.70 10.02 -1.47
CA ASP A 56 -3.55 9.94 -2.37
C ASP A 56 -2.22 9.87 -1.60
N SER A 57 -2.08 10.62 -0.50
CA SER A 57 -0.88 10.58 0.36
C SER A 57 -0.59 9.20 0.94
N VAL A 58 -1.63 8.47 1.35
CA VAL A 58 -1.49 7.09 1.86
C VAL A 58 -1.04 6.16 0.74
N SER A 59 -1.55 6.35 -0.46
CA SER A 59 -1.17 5.55 -1.64
C SER A 59 0.28 5.81 -2.05
N ILE A 60 0.73 7.06 -2.00
CA ILE A 60 2.12 7.46 -2.27
C ILE A 60 3.07 6.83 -1.25
N ALA A 61 2.80 7.02 0.05
CA ALA A 61 3.62 6.47 1.11
C ALA A 61 3.67 4.94 1.05
N SER A 62 2.52 4.30 0.79
CA SER A 62 2.45 2.84 0.70
C SER A 62 3.25 2.31 -0.49
N CYS A 63 3.20 3.00 -1.63
CA CYS A 63 3.97 2.62 -2.81
C CYS A 63 5.48 2.71 -2.55
N LEU A 64 5.96 3.82 -1.97
CA LEU A 64 7.38 4.03 -1.72
C LEU A 64 7.95 3.09 -0.65
N CYS A 65 7.17 2.77 0.39
CA CYS A 65 7.65 1.99 1.53
C CYS A 65 7.45 0.48 1.37
N PHE A 66 6.31 0.05 0.80
CA PHE A 66 5.97 -1.37 0.68
C PHE A 66 6.18 -1.92 -0.73
N GLY A 67 6.71 -1.09 -1.63
CA GLY A 67 7.04 -1.48 -2.98
C GLY A 67 5.81 -1.89 -3.78
N PHE A 68 6.04 -2.68 -4.82
CA PHE A 68 5.10 -2.69 -5.94
C PHE A 68 3.73 -3.30 -5.60
N LEU A 69 3.73 -4.33 -4.78
CA LEU A 69 2.53 -5.15 -4.55
C LEU A 69 1.64 -4.63 -3.41
N TRP A 70 1.83 -3.39 -2.94
CA TRP A 70 1.12 -2.84 -1.77
C TRP A 70 -0.41 -2.76 -1.96
N TRP A 71 -0.87 -2.59 -3.20
CA TRP A 71 -2.29 -2.44 -3.55
C TRP A 71 -3.02 -3.80 -3.62
N LEU A 72 -2.31 -4.93 -3.71
CA LEU A 72 -2.90 -6.27 -3.77
C LEU A 72 -3.60 -6.68 -2.47
N PRO A 73 -2.98 -6.55 -1.28
CA PRO A 73 -3.65 -6.76 -0.01
C PRO A 73 -4.88 -5.87 0.16
N LEU A 74 -4.80 -4.61 -0.24
CA LEU A 74 -5.93 -3.67 -0.18
C LEU A 74 -7.11 -4.18 -1.01
N LYS A 75 -6.86 -4.58 -2.26
CA LYS A 75 -7.89 -5.18 -3.12
C LYS A 75 -8.47 -6.47 -2.54
N ARG A 76 -7.65 -7.28 -1.83
CA ARG A 76 -8.09 -8.53 -1.20
C ARG A 76 -8.93 -8.29 0.06
N GLN A 77 -8.56 -7.33 0.90
CA GLN A 77 -9.33 -6.94 2.09
C GLN A 77 -10.71 -6.43 1.69
N MET A 78 -10.78 -5.52 0.72
CA MET A 78 -12.06 -4.99 0.25
C MET A 78 -12.94 -6.04 -0.44
N LYS A 79 -12.37 -7.07 -1.08
CA LYS A 79 -13.16 -8.20 -1.61
C LYS A 79 -13.75 -9.07 -0.48
N LYS A 80 -13.10 -9.12 0.69
CA LYS A 80 -13.63 -9.82 1.86
C LYS A 80 -14.68 -8.98 2.60
N GLU A 81 -14.50 -7.66 2.62
CA GLU A 81 -15.42 -6.68 3.19
C GLU A 81 -16.44 -6.20 2.16
N THR A 82 -17.19 -7.12 1.55
CA THR A 82 -18.42 -6.76 0.87
C THR A 82 -19.48 -6.47 1.92
N PHE A 83 -19.43 -5.27 2.49
CA PHE A 83 -20.57 -4.71 3.20
C PHE A 83 -21.73 -4.61 2.20
N THR A 84 -22.84 -5.24 2.54
CA THR A 84 -24.11 -5.11 1.83
C THR A 84 -24.93 -3.99 2.46
N ASP A 85 -25.90 -3.44 1.73
CA ASP A 85 -26.80 -2.42 2.29
C ASP A 85 -27.54 -2.93 3.55
N ALA A 86 -27.67 -4.25 3.69
CA ALA A 86 -28.17 -4.93 4.89
C ALA A 86 -27.29 -4.71 6.13
N ASP A 87 -25.97 -4.58 5.99
CA ASP A 87 -25.05 -4.37 7.12
C ASP A 87 -25.14 -2.95 7.72
N PHE A 88 -25.89 -2.05 7.06
CA PHE A 88 -26.17 -0.70 7.54
C PHE A 88 -27.62 -0.52 8.03
N VAL A 89 -28.44 -1.57 7.96
CA VAL A 89 -29.76 -1.57 8.58
C VAL A 89 -29.57 -1.78 10.07
N ARG A 90 -29.98 -0.80 10.86
CA ARG A 90 -29.96 -0.89 12.33
C ARG A 90 -30.91 -2.00 12.75
N HIS A 91 -30.40 -3.02 13.43
CA HIS A 91 -31.25 -4.03 14.03
C HIS A 91 -31.51 -3.69 15.50
N ASP A 92 -32.70 -4.07 16.00
CA ASP A 92 -33.14 -3.71 17.37
C ASP A 92 -32.24 -4.33 18.46
N ASP A 93 -31.45 -5.36 18.10
CA ASP A 93 -30.46 -6.05 18.92
C ASP A 93 -29.07 -5.36 18.97
N ASP A 94 -28.82 -4.32 18.16
CA ASP A 94 -27.55 -3.56 18.16
C ASP A 94 -27.42 -2.56 19.32
N ILE A 95 -28.44 -2.46 20.19
CA ILE A 95 -28.42 -1.58 21.35
C ILE A 95 -27.50 -2.17 22.42
N VAL A 96 -26.24 -1.74 22.42
CA VAL A 96 -25.33 -1.96 23.55
C VAL A 96 -25.86 -1.16 24.73
N ILE A 97 -26.55 -1.85 25.65
CA ILE A 97 -27.01 -1.30 26.93
C ILE A 97 -25.77 -0.79 27.66
N ARG A 98 -25.64 0.53 27.76
CA ARG A 98 -24.63 1.19 28.57
C ARG A 98 -25.03 0.94 30.03
N HIS A 99 -24.30 0.08 30.73
CA HIS A 99 -24.35 0.02 32.19
C HIS A 99 -23.47 1.15 32.73
N ASP A 100 -24.13 2.24 33.10
CA ASP A 100 -23.60 3.29 33.96
C ASP A 100 -23.43 2.81 35.41
#